data_AF-A0A5K3FYV9-F1
#
_entry.id   AF-A0A5K3FYV9-F1
#
_cell.length_a   1.000
_cell.length_b   1.000
_cell.length_c   1.000
_cell.angle_alpha   90.00
_cell.angle_beta   90.00
_cell.angle_gamma   90.00
#
_symmetry.space_group_name_H-M   'P 1'
#
loop_
_entity.id
_entity.type
_entity.pdbx_description
1 polymer ?
#
loop_
_entity_poly.entity_id
_entity_poly.type
_entity_poly.pdbx_seq_one_letter_code
_entity_poly.pdbx_strand_id
1 'polypeptide(L)'
;MRHSACFQVPDDLEKSSGKGSHNQRSKSHLANSMKRKDRTFCRISLLLVAFFIFNIILQLTKRKSFSSDETEALGEVPPSLTCKWPPSTPKDFHSESGYNITLCVRLDPRLSLTSRLTKYPLSDVFRNWKGRSIISFEELGRLSRRFWKLVRYPEVYRTYPQDVPLNQIIKAVKAGLPVTDMPQYNFPISILKTSTKVCANNTKHDLVIVVKSGNLGWDARTAFREFMQRERARYPKLKVGVVFSLGLPRKRGGRLFNRDGNIISLP
;
A
#
# COMPACT_ATOMS: atom_id res chain seq x y z
N MET A 1 5.16 -38.48 28.18
CA MET A 1 5.21 -37.14 28.82
C MET A 1 5.17 -36.06 27.76
N ARG A 2 4.01 -35.41 27.58
CA ARG A 2 3.82 -33.95 27.43
C ARG A 2 2.36 -33.70 27.06
N HIS A 3 1.81 -32.69 27.72
CA HIS A 3 0.40 -32.46 27.96
C HIS A 3 -0.36 -32.03 26.71
N SER A 4 -1.54 -32.63 26.51
CA SER A 4 -2.64 -32.03 25.74
C SER A 4 -3.37 -31.04 26.65
N ALA A 5 -3.50 -29.80 26.22
CA ALA A 5 -4.38 -28.82 26.83
C ALA A 5 -5.58 -28.62 25.91
N CYS A 6 -6.73 -29.16 26.32
CA CYS A 6 -8.04 -28.84 25.78
C CYS A 6 -8.38 -27.38 26.12
N PHE A 7 -8.83 -26.61 25.14
CA PHE A 7 -9.38 -25.28 25.36
C PHE A 7 -10.90 -25.41 25.50
N GLN A 8 -11.41 -25.16 26.70
CA GLN A 8 -12.85 -25.10 27.01
C GLN A 8 -13.43 -23.75 26.59
N VAL A 9 -14.64 -23.80 26.05
CA VAL A 9 -15.52 -22.66 25.75
C VAL A 9 -16.44 -22.46 26.97
N PRO A 10 -16.67 -21.23 27.46
CA PRO A 10 -17.75 -20.98 28.41
C PRO A 10 -19.05 -20.71 27.65
N ASP A 11 -20.04 -21.57 27.89
CA ASP A 11 -21.47 -21.28 27.73
C ASP A 11 -21.94 -20.53 28.98
N ASP A 12 -22.51 -19.34 28.81
CA ASP A 12 -23.33 -18.68 29.83
C ASP A 12 -24.26 -17.67 29.18
N LEU A 13 -25.54 -18.03 29.05
CA LEU A 13 -26.68 -17.10 28.98
C LEU A 13 -28.00 -17.87 29.05
N GLU A 14 -28.51 -18.10 30.27
CA GLU A 14 -29.96 -18.24 30.43
C GLU A 14 -30.49 -17.64 31.75
N LYS A 15 -31.48 -16.76 31.58
CA LYS A 15 -32.63 -16.41 32.43
C LYS A 15 -32.47 -16.19 33.94
N SER A 16 -32.92 -15.01 34.36
CA SER A 16 -33.81 -14.89 35.51
C SER A 16 -34.89 -13.84 35.24
N SER A 17 -36.12 -14.33 35.13
CA SER A 17 -37.38 -13.57 35.14
C SER A 17 -37.93 -13.65 36.56
N GLY A 18 -38.18 -12.51 37.19
CA GLY A 18 -38.74 -12.42 38.55
C GLY A 18 -39.85 -11.37 38.61
N LYS A 19 -41.01 -11.82 39.09
CA LYS A 19 -42.32 -11.15 39.10
C LYS A 19 -42.44 -9.99 40.10
N GLY A 20 -43.11 -8.93 39.66
CA GLY A 20 -44.42 -8.46 40.15
C GLY A 20 -44.72 -8.23 41.65
N SER A 21 -45.13 -6.97 41.91
CA SER A 21 -46.19 -6.50 42.83
C SER A 21 -45.85 -6.20 44.30
N HIS A 22 -45.89 -4.92 44.70
CA HIS A 22 -47.01 -4.36 45.46
C HIS A 22 -46.89 -2.85 45.73
N ASN A 23 -48.05 -2.21 45.83
CA ASN A 23 -48.43 -1.09 46.71
C ASN A 23 -48.37 0.38 46.20
N GLN A 24 -49.58 0.85 45.85
CA GLN A 24 -50.02 2.24 45.88
C GLN A 24 -50.33 2.68 47.32
N ARG A 25 -49.65 3.72 47.83
CA ARG A 25 -50.24 4.77 48.67
C ARG A 25 -49.22 5.89 48.91
N SER A 26 -49.73 7.11 49.08
CA SER A 26 -49.00 8.36 49.37
C SER A 26 -48.47 9.16 48.16
N LYS A 27 -49.40 9.55 47.29
CA LYS A 27 -49.29 10.81 46.53
C LYS A 27 -50.22 11.84 47.19
N SER A 28 -49.67 12.81 47.92
CA SER A 28 -50.29 14.15 48.07
C SER A 28 -49.50 15.19 48.89
N HIS A 29 -48.36 14.87 49.54
CA HIS A 29 -47.68 15.88 50.39
C HIS A 29 -46.20 16.19 50.07
N LEU A 30 -45.64 15.67 48.98
CA LEU A 30 -44.21 15.84 48.61
C LEU A 30 -43.97 16.71 47.35
N ALA A 31 -44.94 17.53 46.95
CA ALA A 31 -44.83 18.33 45.72
C ALA A 31 -44.25 19.76 45.91
N ASN A 32 -44.09 20.24 47.15
CA ASN A 32 -43.65 21.63 47.40
C ASN A 32 -42.20 21.78 47.91
N SER A 33 -41.47 20.68 48.13
CA SER A 33 -40.03 20.71 48.49
C SER A 33 -39.09 20.31 47.33
N MET A 34 -39.64 20.01 46.14
CA MET A 34 -38.86 19.62 44.95
C MET A 34 -38.56 20.79 44.00
N LYS A 35 -39.28 21.91 44.06
CA LYS A 35 -39.05 23.06 43.15
C LYS A 35 -37.82 23.92 43.50
N ARG A 36 -37.29 23.81 44.73
CA ARG A 36 -36.11 24.59 45.17
C ARG A 36 -34.78 23.87 44.95
N LYS A 37 -34.78 22.53 44.90
CA LYS A 37 -33.59 21.70 44.62
C LYS A 37 -33.28 21.55 43.11
N ASP A 38 -34.30 21.56 42.25
CA ASP A 38 -34.12 21.44 40.79
C ASP A 38 -33.42 22.67 40.17
N ARG A 39 -33.68 23.87 40.68
CA ARG A 39 -33.03 25.10 40.18
C ARG A 39 -31.53 25.15 40.49
N THR A 40 -31.10 24.62 41.63
CA THR A 40 -29.69 24.58 42.03
C THR A 40 -28.93 23.49 41.31
N PHE A 41 -29.54 22.31 41.12
CA PHE A 41 -28.92 21.20 40.37
C PHE A 41 -28.71 21.55 38.89
N CYS A 42 -29.69 22.23 38.28
CA CYS A 42 -29.59 22.69 36.90
C CYS A 42 -28.50 23.78 36.72
N ARG A 43 -28.34 24.68 37.70
CA ARG A 43 -27.26 25.70 37.69
C ARG A 43 -25.87 25.08 37.84
N ILE A 44 -25.69 24.10 38.71
CA ILE A 44 -24.42 23.39 38.88
C ILE A 44 -24.07 22.61 37.60
N SER A 45 -25.06 21.93 36.99
CA SER A 45 -24.87 21.23 35.72
C SER A 45 -24.46 22.16 34.58
N LEU A 46 -25.06 23.35 34.48
CA LEU A 46 -24.69 24.35 33.47
C LEU A 46 -23.26 24.88 33.67
N LEU A 47 -22.84 25.09 34.93
CA LEU A 47 -21.48 25.52 35.25
C LEU A 47 -20.43 24.44 34.91
N LEU A 48 -20.74 23.17 35.16
CA LEU A 48 -19.84 22.05 34.81
C LEU A 48 -19.70 21.90 33.28
N VAL A 49 -20.80 22.02 32.53
CA VAL A 49 -20.76 22.00 31.06
C VAL A 49 -19.97 23.20 30.52
N ALA A 50 -20.17 24.40 31.06
CA ALA A 50 -19.41 25.58 30.68
C ALA A 50 -17.90 25.43 30.96
N PHE A 51 -17.52 24.84 32.10
CA PHE A 51 -16.14 24.56 32.45
C PHE A 51 -15.48 23.53 31.51
N PHE A 52 -16.23 22.50 31.10
CA PHE A 52 -15.77 21.53 30.10
C PHE A 52 -15.56 22.18 28.72
N ILE A 53 -16.50 23.01 28.26
CA ILE A 53 -16.37 23.73 26.99
C ILE A 53 -15.19 24.71 27.04
N PHE A 54 -15.02 25.43 28.16
CA PHE A 54 -13.89 26.33 28.35
C PHE A 54 -12.54 25.59 28.29
N ASN A 55 -12.42 24.42 28.93
CA ASN A 55 -11.22 23.58 28.84
C ASN A 55 -10.95 23.09 27.41
N ILE A 56 -11.99 22.72 26.65
CA ILE A 56 -11.83 22.33 25.24
C ILE A 56 -11.34 23.52 24.40
N ILE A 57 -11.91 24.71 24.59
CA ILE A 57 -11.46 25.93 23.90
C ILE A 57 -10.00 26.25 24.27
N LEU A 58 -9.62 26.12 25.54
CA LEU A 58 -8.25 26.37 25.99
C LEU A 58 -7.24 25.36 25.41
N GLN A 59 -7.65 24.11 25.26
CA GLN A 59 -6.83 23.09 24.59
C GLN A 59 -6.71 23.35 23.09
N LEU A 60 -7.78 23.82 22.44
CA LEU A 60 -7.76 24.17 21.02
C LEU A 60 -6.93 25.45 20.74
N THR A 61 -6.95 26.44 21.63
CA THR A 61 -6.10 27.63 21.50
C THR A 61 -4.63 27.33 21.78
N LYS A 62 -4.31 26.49 22.77
CA LYS A 62 -2.94 25.96 22.97
C LYS A 62 -2.42 25.19 21.76
N ARG A 63 -3.30 24.44 21.08
CA ARG A 63 -2.93 23.71 19.85
C ARG A 63 -2.69 24.64 18.66
N LYS A 64 -3.33 25.81 18.64
CA LYS A 64 -3.16 26.82 17.60
C LYS A 64 -1.92 27.70 17.81
N SER A 65 -1.45 27.85 19.05
CA SER A 65 -0.21 28.59 19.37
C SER A 65 1.08 27.78 19.20
N PHE A 66 1.00 26.47 18.99
CA PHE A 66 2.16 25.59 18.68
C PHE A 66 2.24 25.28 17.17
N SER A 67 1.79 26.21 16.34
CA SER A 67 1.79 26.10 14.88
C SER A 67 2.11 27.47 14.30
N SER A 68 3.27 28.02 14.67
CA SER A 68 3.97 29.01 13.85
C SER A 68 5.42 29.08 14.28
N ASP A 69 6.28 29.00 13.27
CA ASP A 69 7.71 29.23 13.27
C ASP A 69 8.61 28.18 13.93
N GLU A 70 8.95 27.17 13.12
CA GLU A 70 10.35 26.78 12.99
C GLU A 70 10.63 26.55 11.50
N THR A 71 10.81 27.66 10.79
CA THR A 71 11.40 27.68 9.46
C THR A 71 12.90 27.44 9.61
N GLU A 72 13.29 26.21 9.97
CA GLU A 72 14.69 25.80 9.88
C GLU A 72 15.02 25.53 8.41
N ALA A 73 16.05 26.23 7.96
CA ALA A 73 16.57 26.23 6.60
C ALA A 73 16.75 24.79 6.07
N LEU A 74 15.90 24.42 5.12
CA LEU A 74 16.14 23.30 4.21
C LEU A 74 17.37 23.67 3.39
N GLY A 75 18.55 23.33 3.92
CA GLY A 75 19.80 23.39 3.17
C GLY A 75 19.56 22.76 1.81
N GLU A 76 19.92 23.48 0.75
CA GLU A 76 19.77 23.00 -0.62
C GLU A 76 20.41 21.62 -0.72
N VAL A 77 19.56 20.60 -0.82
CA VAL A 77 19.98 19.24 -1.05
C VAL A 77 20.74 19.28 -2.36
N PRO A 78 22.05 18.96 -2.37
CA PRO A 78 22.85 18.99 -3.59
C PRO A 78 22.10 18.30 -4.73
N PRO A 79 22.17 18.77 -5.99
CA PRO A 79 21.49 18.13 -7.10
C PRO A 79 21.87 16.64 -7.28
N SER A 80 23.00 16.20 -6.73
CA SER A 80 23.42 14.79 -6.62
C SER A 80 22.60 13.95 -5.61
N LEU A 81 21.74 14.59 -4.82
CA LEU A 81 20.90 14.02 -3.78
C LEU A 81 19.39 14.16 -4.08
N THR A 82 18.95 14.44 -5.31
CA THR A 82 17.52 14.27 -5.68
C THR A 82 17.28 12.89 -6.28
N CYS A 83 16.39 12.11 -5.67
CA CYS A 83 16.13 10.70 -6.04
C CYS A 83 14.74 10.58 -6.62
N LYS A 84 14.57 11.09 -7.84
CA LYS A 84 13.28 11.18 -8.51
C LYS A 84 13.18 10.14 -9.62
N TRP A 85 12.02 9.50 -9.71
CA TRP A 85 11.71 8.59 -10.82
C TRP A 85 10.36 8.93 -11.48
N PRO A 86 10.24 8.93 -12.82
CA PRO A 86 11.31 8.70 -13.78
C PRO A 86 12.32 9.87 -13.81
N PRO A 87 13.60 9.61 -14.13
CA PRO A 87 14.57 10.65 -14.36
C PRO A 87 14.12 11.62 -15.45
N SER A 88 14.58 12.85 -15.31
CA SER A 88 14.20 13.95 -16.20
C SER A 88 14.95 13.90 -17.53
N THR A 89 16.12 13.24 -17.59
CA THR A 89 16.92 13.16 -18.82
C THR A 89 17.36 11.73 -19.15
N PRO A 90 17.51 11.37 -20.44
CA PRO A 90 18.01 10.04 -20.83
C PRO A 90 19.44 9.73 -20.37
N LYS A 91 20.26 10.76 -20.10
CA LYS A 91 21.64 10.60 -19.63
C LYS A 91 21.70 9.95 -18.24
N ASP A 92 20.64 10.11 -17.46
CA ASP A 92 20.51 9.55 -16.11
C ASP A 92 20.36 8.00 -16.09
N PHE A 93 20.16 7.37 -17.26
CA PHE A 93 19.99 5.92 -17.40
C PHE A 93 21.10 5.23 -18.22
N HIS A 94 21.98 6.01 -18.84
CA HIS A 94 22.99 5.49 -19.75
C HIS A 94 24.23 5.07 -18.95
N SER A 95 24.51 3.76 -18.91
CA SER A 95 25.76 3.22 -18.36
C SER A 95 26.62 2.65 -19.47
N GLU A 96 27.93 2.49 -19.23
CA GLU A 96 28.88 1.94 -20.20
C GLU A 96 28.49 0.55 -20.73
N SER A 97 27.66 -0.21 -19.98
CA SER A 97 27.17 -1.55 -20.32
C SER A 97 25.75 -1.60 -20.89
N GLY A 98 25.14 -0.45 -21.19
CA GLY A 98 23.77 -0.34 -21.72
C GLY A 98 22.82 0.42 -20.77
N TYR A 99 21.51 0.22 -20.92
CA TYR A 99 20.52 0.87 -20.07
C TYR A 99 20.19 -0.01 -18.87
N ASN A 100 20.56 0.44 -17.68
CA ASN A 100 20.20 -0.21 -16.43
C ASN A 100 19.14 0.65 -15.73
N ILE A 101 17.97 0.05 -15.50
CA ILE A 101 16.86 0.69 -14.81
C ILE A 101 16.85 0.19 -13.36
N THR A 102 17.16 1.07 -12.43
CA THR A 102 16.97 0.83 -10.99
C THR A 102 16.16 1.98 -10.45
N LEU A 103 15.12 1.71 -9.65
CA LEU A 103 14.40 2.81 -9.02
C LEU A 103 15.36 3.48 -8.04
N CYS A 104 15.54 4.79 -8.19
CA CYS A 104 16.15 5.55 -7.12
C CYS A 104 15.13 5.62 -5.98
N VAL A 105 15.46 5.02 -4.83
CA VAL A 105 14.63 5.05 -3.61
C VAL A 105 15.51 5.29 -2.39
N ARG A 106 15.07 6.14 -1.45
CA ARG A 106 15.75 6.37 -0.17
C ARG A 106 14.78 6.23 0.98
N LEU A 107 15.19 5.59 2.07
CA LEU A 107 14.41 5.51 3.29
C LEU A 107 14.45 6.87 4.01
N ASP A 108 13.35 7.29 4.63
CA ASP A 108 13.37 8.45 5.53
C ASP A 108 14.30 8.13 6.73
N PRO A 109 15.39 8.90 6.94
CA PRO A 109 16.35 8.61 8.01
C PRO A 109 15.76 8.74 9.41
N ARG A 110 14.62 9.41 9.55
CA ARG A 110 13.92 9.59 10.83
C ARG A 110 13.06 8.38 11.20
N LEU A 111 12.87 7.44 10.27
CA LEU A 111 12.15 6.20 10.54
C LEU A 111 13.13 5.16 11.07
N SER A 112 12.85 4.63 12.26
CA SER A 112 13.58 3.49 12.79
C SER A 112 13.33 2.26 11.90
N LEU A 113 14.39 1.50 11.60
CA LEU A 113 14.35 0.28 10.77
C LEU A 113 13.46 -0.84 11.34
N THR A 114 12.88 -0.62 12.52
CA THR A 114 11.76 -1.39 13.05
C THR A 114 10.56 -1.23 12.13
N SER A 115 10.52 -2.03 11.07
CA SER A 115 9.34 -2.26 10.25
C SER A 115 8.14 -2.36 11.18
N ARG A 116 7.18 -1.46 11.05
CA ARG A 116 5.88 -1.69 11.68
C ARG A 116 5.38 -3.00 11.10
N LEU A 117 5.41 -4.08 11.88
CA LEU A 117 4.82 -5.35 11.48
C LEU A 117 3.33 -5.09 11.37
N THR A 118 2.87 -4.73 10.17
CA THR A 118 1.45 -4.59 9.89
C THR A 118 0.82 -5.96 10.09
N LYS A 119 -0.19 -6.00 10.97
CA LYS A 119 -0.94 -7.21 11.28
C LYS A 119 -2.36 -7.04 10.79
N TYR A 120 -2.89 -8.14 10.26
CA TYR A 120 -4.20 -8.23 9.65
C TYR A 120 -5.08 -9.19 10.44
N PRO A 121 -6.35 -8.85 10.68
CA PRO A 121 -7.32 -9.82 11.14
C PRO A 121 -7.39 -11.02 10.17
N LEU A 122 -7.40 -12.23 10.71
CA LEU A 122 -7.53 -13.44 9.89
C LEU A 122 -8.85 -13.48 9.10
N SER A 123 -9.89 -12.79 9.57
CA SER A 123 -11.15 -12.59 8.85
C SER A 123 -11.00 -11.90 7.49
N ASP A 124 -9.99 -11.05 7.35
CA ASP A 124 -9.76 -10.25 6.15
C ASP A 124 -8.94 -11.06 5.14
N VAL A 125 -8.05 -11.92 5.64
CA VAL A 125 -7.17 -12.77 4.84
C VAL A 125 -7.85 -14.06 4.39
N PHE A 126 -8.56 -14.74 5.29
CA PHE A 126 -9.17 -16.06 5.05
C PHE A 126 -10.68 -15.97 4.88
N ARG A 127 -11.23 -16.83 4.02
CA ARG A 127 -12.68 -17.01 3.87
C ARG A 127 -13.23 -17.71 5.11
N ASN A 128 -14.41 -17.27 5.57
CA ASN A 128 -15.19 -17.91 6.64
C ASN A 128 -14.47 -18.05 7.99
N TRP A 129 -13.43 -17.26 8.25
CA TRP A 129 -12.75 -17.25 9.54
C TRP A 129 -13.58 -16.49 10.59
N LYS A 130 -13.88 -17.14 11.72
CA LYS A 130 -14.72 -16.59 12.80
C LYS A 130 -13.94 -16.11 14.02
N GLY A 131 -12.62 -16.32 14.06
CA GLY A 131 -11.76 -15.93 15.19
C GLY A 131 -11.24 -14.49 15.10
N ARG A 132 -10.78 -13.95 16.24
CA ARG A 132 -10.16 -12.61 16.35
C ARG A 132 -8.63 -12.61 16.16
N SER A 133 -8.07 -13.73 15.75
CA SER A 133 -6.63 -13.88 15.52
C SER A 133 -6.14 -12.88 14.47
N ILE A 134 -4.92 -12.40 14.67
CA ILE A 134 -4.22 -11.49 13.76
C ILE A 134 -2.96 -12.16 13.23
N ILE A 135 -2.53 -11.78 12.04
CA ILE A 135 -1.33 -12.32 11.39
C ILE A 135 -0.58 -11.23 10.64
N SER A 136 0.74 -11.28 10.66
CA SER A 136 1.59 -10.45 9.80
C SER A 136 1.77 -11.05 8.41
N PHE A 137 2.21 -10.22 7.46
CA PHE A 137 2.57 -10.69 6.12
C PHE A 137 3.67 -11.76 6.13
N GLU A 138 4.67 -11.61 7.01
CA GLU A 138 5.76 -12.58 7.16
C GLU A 138 5.27 -13.94 7.68
N GLU A 139 4.37 -13.93 8.66
CA GLU A 139 3.75 -15.14 9.20
C GLU A 139 2.85 -15.84 8.16
N LEU A 140 2.14 -15.08 7.31
CA LEU A 140 1.37 -15.64 6.20
C LEU A 140 2.25 -16.47 5.26
N GLY A 141 3.44 -15.96 4.94
CA GLY A 141 4.44 -16.67 4.13
C GLY A 141 4.87 -18.04 4.69
N ARG A 142 4.77 -18.22 6.01
CA ARG A 142 5.16 -19.46 6.71
C ARG A 142 4.04 -20.49 6.83
N LEU A 143 2.80 -20.14 6.48
CA LEU A 143 1.67 -21.04 6.61
C LEU A 143 1.76 -22.24 5.66
N SER A 144 1.24 -23.37 6.13
CA SER A 144 1.17 -24.58 5.31
C SER A 144 0.30 -24.38 4.07
N ARG A 145 0.58 -25.12 2.98
CA ARG A 145 -0.17 -25.06 1.71
C ARG A 145 -1.68 -25.25 1.86
N ARG A 146 -2.15 -25.91 2.92
CA ARG A 146 -3.57 -26.12 3.19
C ARG A 146 -4.29 -24.81 3.49
N PHE A 147 -3.65 -23.90 4.23
CA PHE A 147 -4.21 -22.58 4.55
C PHE A 147 -4.28 -21.67 3.32
N TRP A 148 -3.34 -21.79 2.38
CA TRP A 148 -3.34 -21.02 1.13
C TRP A 148 -4.59 -21.25 0.27
N LYS A 149 -5.26 -22.41 0.40
CA LYS A 149 -6.54 -22.69 -0.26
C LYS A 149 -7.71 -21.87 0.32
N LEU A 150 -7.58 -21.40 1.55
CA LEU A 150 -8.61 -20.65 2.28
C LEU A 150 -8.44 -19.12 2.15
N VAL A 151 -7.30 -18.66 1.64
CA VAL A 151 -7.02 -17.23 1.43
C VAL A 151 -8.02 -16.66 0.43
N ARG A 152 -8.55 -15.45 0.68
CA ARG A 152 -9.51 -14.80 -0.23
C ARG A 152 -8.93 -14.57 -1.62
N TYR A 153 -7.70 -14.05 -1.66
CA TYR A 153 -6.99 -13.64 -2.87
C TYR A 153 -5.57 -14.22 -2.92
N PRO A 154 -5.41 -15.55 -3.11
CA PRO A 154 -4.10 -16.21 -3.06
C PRO A 154 -3.11 -15.66 -4.09
N GLU A 155 -3.59 -15.21 -5.26
CA GLU A 155 -2.73 -14.67 -6.31
C GLU A 155 -2.08 -13.33 -5.93
N VAL A 156 -2.72 -12.52 -5.08
CA VAL A 156 -2.15 -11.25 -4.59
C VAL A 156 -0.86 -11.53 -3.80
N TYR A 157 -0.91 -12.49 -2.88
CA TYR A 157 0.24 -12.85 -2.04
C TYR A 157 1.36 -13.56 -2.81
N ARG A 158 1.05 -14.21 -3.94
CA ARG A 158 2.07 -14.75 -4.85
C ARG A 158 2.73 -13.67 -5.70
N THR A 159 2.00 -12.58 -5.97
CA THR A 159 2.44 -11.51 -6.86
C THR A 159 3.25 -10.45 -6.12
N TYR A 160 2.89 -10.16 -4.86
CA TYR A 160 3.54 -9.14 -4.04
C TYR A 160 4.35 -9.82 -2.93
N PRO A 161 5.69 -9.79 -2.99
CA PRO A 161 6.54 -10.46 -2.01
C PRO A 161 6.70 -9.66 -0.70
N GLN A 162 6.07 -8.49 -0.59
CA GLN A 162 6.17 -7.61 0.57
C GLN A 162 4.83 -6.88 0.78
N ASP A 163 4.52 -6.62 2.04
CA ASP A 163 3.44 -5.73 2.44
C ASP A 163 3.98 -4.33 2.68
N VAL A 164 3.79 -3.45 1.69
CA VAL A 164 4.20 -2.05 1.75
C VAL A 164 3.10 -1.15 1.21
N PRO A 165 2.99 0.11 1.69
CA PRO A 165 2.02 1.07 1.18
C PRO A 165 2.43 1.58 -0.22
N LEU A 166 2.24 0.72 -1.24
CA LEU A 166 2.77 0.92 -2.60
C LEU A 166 2.34 2.26 -3.21
N ASN A 167 1.12 2.70 -2.97
CA ASN A 167 0.62 4.00 -3.45
C ASN A 167 1.41 5.18 -2.85
N GLN A 168 1.74 5.12 -1.56
CA GLN A 168 2.50 6.16 -0.88
C GLN A 168 3.95 6.14 -1.37
N ILE A 169 4.55 4.96 -1.49
CA ILE A 169 5.89 4.76 -2.04
C ILE A 169 5.98 5.34 -3.46
N ILE A 170 5.05 4.99 -4.35
CA ILE A 170 5.03 5.50 -5.73
C ILE A 170 4.93 7.03 -5.74
N LYS A 171 4.08 7.61 -4.90
CA LYS A 171 3.91 9.06 -4.80
C LYS A 171 5.20 9.75 -4.35
N ALA A 172 5.85 9.23 -3.30
CA ALA A 172 7.10 9.76 -2.78
C ALA A 172 8.24 9.65 -3.81
N VAL A 173 8.41 8.49 -4.43
CA VAL A 173 9.42 8.23 -5.48
C VAL A 173 9.24 9.18 -6.68
N LYS A 174 7.99 9.41 -7.11
CA LYS A 174 7.68 10.36 -8.20
C LYS A 174 7.98 11.81 -7.81
N ALA A 175 7.81 12.15 -6.55
CA ALA A 175 8.11 13.48 -6.01
C ALA A 175 9.59 13.68 -5.67
N GLY A 176 10.41 12.63 -5.71
CA GLY A 176 11.81 12.69 -5.28
C GLY A 176 12.00 12.67 -3.76
N LEU A 177 10.97 12.29 -3.01
CA LEU A 177 10.95 12.28 -1.55
C LEU A 177 11.37 10.90 -0.99
N PRO A 178 11.92 10.85 0.23
CA PRO A 178 12.16 9.59 0.93
C PRO A 178 10.86 8.78 1.12
N VAL A 179 10.99 7.45 1.11
CA VAL A 179 9.89 6.51 1.33
C VAL A 179 9.84 6.05 2.79
N THR A 180 8.67 5.59 3.22
CA THR A 180 8.46 5.04 4.56
C THR A 180 9.01 3.62 4.70
N ASP A 181 8.96 2.85 3.62
CA ASP A 181 9.34 1.44 3.59
C ASP A 181 10.16 1.18 2.34
N MET A 182 11.33 0.56 2.51
CA MET A 182 12.18 0.20 1.38
C MET A 182 11.58 -1.01 0.64
N PRO A 183 11.30 -0.91 -0.68
CA PRO A 183 10.87 -2.05 -1.46
C PRO A 183 12.00 -3.08 -1.56
N GLN A 184 11.78 -4.29 -1.08
CA GLN A 184 12.76 -5.38 -1.12
C GLN A 184 13.09 -5.85 -2.56
N TYR A 185 12.25 -5.50 -3.53
CA TYR A 185 12.35 -5.92 -4.93
C TYR A 185 12.82 -4.82 -5.88
N ASN A 186 13.55 -3.83 -5.37
CA ASN A 186 14.22 -2.82 -6.19
C ASN A 186 15.53 -3.35 -6.82
N PHE A 187 15.41 -4.43 -7.60
CA PHE A 187 16.55 -5.00 -8.30
C PHE A 187 16.84 -4.19 -9.57
N PRO A 188 18.12 -3.96 -9.92
CA PRO A 188 18.49 -3.43 -11.21
C PRO A 188 17.94 -4.27 -12.35
N ILE A 189 17.25 -3.64 -13.29
CA ILE A 189 16.73 -4.25 -14.52
C ILE A 189 17.62 -3.81 -15.68
N SER A 190 18.40 -4.73 -16.21
CA SER A 190 19.21 -4.48 -17.41
C SER A 190 18.36 -4.62 -18.67
N ILE A 191 18.36 -3.58 -19.51
CA ILE A 191 17.76 -3.63 -20.85
C ILE A 191 18.79 -4.19 -21.81
N LEU A 192 18.60 -5.46 -22.20
CA LEU A 192 19.53 -6.16 -23.08
C LEU A 192 19.45 -5.69 -24.54
N LYS A 193 18.27 -5.22 -24.97
CA LYS A 193 18.04 -4.79 -26.34
C LYS A 193 16.97 -3.71 -26.39
N THR A 194 17.30 -2.59 -27.01
CA THR A 194 16.36 -1.52 -27.34
C THR A 194 15.96 -1.60 -28.82
N SER A 195 14.92 -0.86 -29.20
CA SER A 195 14.52 -0.75 -30.60
C SER A 195 15.57 0.04 -31.37
N THR A 196 16.01 -0.49 -32.52
CA THR A 196 16.89 0.24 -33.45
C THR A 196 16.12 1.12 -34.44
N LYS A 197 14.78 1.06 -34.42
CA LYS A 197 13.91 1.75 -35.40
C LYS A 197 12.97 2.78 -34.77
N VAL A 198 12.62 2.61 -33.49
CA VAL A 198 11.67 3.47 -32.79
C VAL A 198 12.41 4.24 -31.71
N CYS A 199 12.37 5.57 -31.79
CA CYS A 199 13.09 6.49 -30.91
C CYS A 199 14.61 6.29 -30.92
N ALA A 200 15.16 5.72 -31.99
CA ALA A 200 16.60 5.61 -32.24
C ALA A 200 17.07 6.71 -33.21
N ASN A 201 18.33 7.14 -33.12
CA ASN A 201 18.98 8.04 -34.10
C ASN A 201 18.13 9.26 -34.51
N ASN A 202 17.59 9.99 -33.53
CA ASN A 202 16.73 11.17 -33.74
C ASN A 202 15.41 10.91 -34.49
N THR A 203 14.94 9.66 -34.59
CA THR A 203 13.62 9.37 -35.13
C THR A 203 12.53 9.96 -34.23
N LYS A 204 11.69 10.84 -34.81
CA LYS A 204 10.55 11.46 -34.13
C LYS A 204 9.26 10.71 -34.47
N HIS A 205 8.45 10.47 -33.44
CA HIS A 205 7.16 9.80 -33.54
C HIS A 205 6.11 10.66 -32.85
N ASP A 206 4.90 10.71 -33.43
CA ASP A 206 3.76 11.42 -32.83
C ASP A 206 3.12 10.58 -31.72
N LEU A 207 3.22 9.26 -31.86
CA LEU A 207 2.72 8.28 -30.89
C LEU A 207 3.69 7.10 -30.83
N VAL A 208 4.00 6.65 -29.60
CA VAL A 208 4.73 5.40 -29.37
C VAL A 208 3.84 4.44 -28.60
N ILE A 209 3.59 3.27 -29.19
CA ILE A 209 2.82 2.20 -28.59
C ILE A 209 3.78 1.16 -28.03
N VAL A 210 3.73 0.96 -26.71
CA VAL A 210 4.51 -0.07 -26.01
C VAL A 210 3.59 -1.26 -25.71
N VAL A 211 3.83 -2.37 -26.40
CA VAL A 211 3.02 -3.58 -26.26
C VAL A 211 3.71 -4.58 -25.33
N LYS A 212 3.09 -4.92 -24.20
CA LYS A 212 3.57 -6.00 -23.34
C LYS A 212 3.36 -7.35 -24.02
N SER A 213 4.40 -8.17 -24.10
CA SER A 213 4.34 -9.50 -24.72
C SER A 213 5.21 -10.50 -23.95
N GLY A 214 4.95 -11.81 -24.14
CA GLY A 214 5.86 -12.89 -23.73
C GLY A 214 6.75 -13.34 -24.89
N ASN A 215 7.87 -14.01 -24.62
CA ASN A 215 8.80 -14.45 -25.69
C ASN A 215 8.14 -15.37 -26.72
N LEU A 216 7.31 -16.31 -26.26
CA LEU A 216 6.59 -17.26 -27.13
C LEU A 216 5.41 -16.65 -27.90
N GLY A 217 5.03 -15.40 -27.62
CA GLY A 217 3.90 -14.73 -28.29
C GLY A 217 4.21 -14.25 -29.71
N TRP A 218 4.93 -15.02 -30.53
CA TRP A 218 5.40 -14.61 -31.85
C TRP A 218 4.24 -14.23 -32.77
N ASP A 219 3.24 -15.10 -32.88
CA ASP A 219 2.11 -14.93 -33.80
C ASP A 219 1.28 -13.70 -33.45
N ALA A 220 1.01 -13.48 -32.16
CA ALA A 220 0.33 -12.29 -31.67
C ALA A 220 1.09 -11.00 -32.03
N ARG A 221 2.43 -10.99 -31.89
CA ARG A 221 3.25 -9.84 -32.29
C ARG A 221 3.23 -9.63 -33.80
N THR A 222 3.19 -10.70 -34.59
CA THR A 222 3.13 -10.63 -36.06
C THR A 222 1.80 -10.08 -36.53
N ALA A 223 0.68 -10.63 -36.03
CA ALA A 223 -0.66 -10.10 -36.31
C ALA A 223 -0.79 -8.62 -35.91
N PHE A 224 -0.23 -8.22 -34.75
CA PHE A 224 -0.22 -6.82 -34.34
C PHE A 224 0.61 -5.93 -35.27
N ARG A 225 1.77 -6.42 -35.75
CA ARG A 225 2.59 -5.68 -36.72
C ARG A 225 1.85 -5.47 -38.04
N GLU A 226 1.19 -6.49 -38.55
CA GLU A 226 0.38 -6.40 -39.78
C GLU A 226 -0.79 -5.43 -39.62
N PHE A 227 -1.48 -5.47 -38.48
CA PHE A 227 -2.51 -4.48 -38.16
C PHE A 227 -1.94 -3.06 -38.20
N MET A 228 -0.81 -2.81 -37.51
CA MET A 228 -0.19 -1.49 -37.49
C MET A 228 0.35 -1.04 -38.84
N GLN A 229 0.76 -1.97 -39.72
CA GLN A 229 1.13 -1.65 -41.09
C GLN A 229 -0.08 -1.13 -41.88
N ARG A 230 -1.24 -1.78 -41.76
CA ARG A 230 -2.49 -1.32 -42.39
C ARG A 230 -2.92 0.05 -41.87
N GLU A 231 -2.82 0.29 -40.56
CA GLU A 231 -3.17 1.59 -39.97
C GLU A 231 -2.23 2.71 -40.43
N ARG A 232 -0.93 2.44 -40.57
CA ARG A 232 0.02 3.40 -41.15
C ARG A 232 -0.29 3.74 -42.60
N ALA A 233 -0.76 2.77 -43.39
CA ALA A 233 -1.18 3.02 -44.76
C ALA A 233 -2.45 3.90 -44.83
N ARG A 234 -3.37 3.74 -43.88
CA ARG A 234 -4.58 4.57 -43.76
C ARG A 234 -4.28 6.00 -43.31
N TYR A 235 -3.32 6.17 -42.40
CA TYR A 235 -2.97 7.47 -41.82
C TYR A 235 -1.47 7.78 -41.96
N PRO A 236 -0.96 8.01 -43.20
CA PRO A 236 0.47 8.12 -43.46
C PRO A 236 1.13 9.37 -42.84
N LYS A 237 0.33 10.38 -42.47
CA LYS A 237 0.82 11.59 -41.80
C LYS A 237 1.14 11.36 -40.31
N LEU A 238 0.59 10.31 -39.69
CA LEU A 238 0.80 9.99 -38.29
C LEU A 238 1.97 9.02 -38.12
N LYS A 239 3.07 9.48 -37.55
CA LYS A 239 4.28 8.68 -37.32
C LYS A 239 4.15 7.86 -36.04
N VAL A 240 3.56 6.66 -36.17
CA VAL A 240 3.38 5.74 -35.03
C VAL A 240 4.56 4.78 -34.90
N GLY A 241 5.27 4.84 -33.78
CA GLY A 241 6.29 3.88 -33.37
C GLY A 241 5.68 2.73 -32.57
N VAL A 242 6.11 1.50 -32.81
CA VAL A 242 5.64 0.32 -32.06
C VAL A 242 6.84 -0.44 -31.52
N VAL A 243 6.83 -0.71 -30.22
CA VAL A 243 7.84 -1.51 -29.54
C VAL A 243 7.19 -2.59 -28.68
N PHE A 244 7.81 -3.76 -28.61
CA PHE A 244 7.36 -4.84 -27.74
C PHE A 244 8.24 -4.88 -26.50
N SER A 245 7.62 -4.79 -25.32
CA SER A 245 8.28 -5.00 -24.04
C SER A 245 8.23 -6.49 -23.72
N LEU A 246 9.41 -7.11 -23.62
CA LEU A 246 9.61 -8.54 -23.42
C LEU A 246 10.52 -8.75 -22.20
N GLY A 247 10.14 -9.67 -21.32
CA GLY A 247 11.02 -10.18 -20.26
C GLY A 247 11.70 -11.47 -20.70
N LEU A 248 12.84 -11.82 -20.08
CA LEU A 248 13.44 -13.13 -20.27
C LEU A 248 12.75 -14.19 -19.40
N PRO A 249 12.51 -15.42 -19.90
CA PRO A 249 11.86 -16.46 -19.12
C PRO A 249 12.84 -16.98 -18.07
N ARG A 250 12.36 -17.17 -16.83
CA ARG A 250 13.15 -17.75 -15.75
C ARG A 250 12.67 -19.17 -15.47
N LYS A 251 13.61 -20.11 -15.33
CA LYS A 251 13.29 -21.49 -14.89
C LYS A 251 13.05 -21.54 -13.38
N ARG A 252 13.89 -20.85 -12.60
CA ARG A 252 13.81 -20.66 -11.13
C ARG A 252 14.43 -19.30 -10.79
N GLY A 253 14.26 -18.83 -9.55
CA GLY A 253 14.82 -17.55 -9.08
C GLY A 253 16.33 -17.40 -9.32
N GLY A 254 16.85 -16.17 -9.19
CA GLY A 254 18.26 -15.84 -9.50
C GLY A 254 18.47 -15.27 -10.91
N ARG A 255 19.72 -15.24 -11.38
CA ARG A 255 20.15 -14.61 -12.64
C ARG A 255 20.25 -15.57 -13.84
N LEU A 256 19.69 -16.77 -13.69
CA LEU A 256 19.65 -17.80 -14.73
C LEU A 256 18.31 -17.78 -15.47
N PHE A 257 18.39 -17.56 -16.77
CA PHE A 257 17.25 -17.51 -17.67
C PHE A 257 17.31 -18.68 -18.63
N ASN A 258 16.15 -19.21 -19.03
CA ASN A 258 16.10 -20.27 -20.04
C ASN A 258 15.19 -19.80 -21.18
N ARG A 259 15.76 -19.70 -22.37
CA ARG A 259 15.05 -19.37 -23.59
C ARG A 259 15.14 -20.57 -24.53
N ASP A 260 14.06 -21.36 -24.57
CA ASP A 260 13.91 -22.51 -25.47
C ASP A 260 15.10 -23.49 -25.39
N GLY A 261 15.49 -23.83 -24.16
CA GLY A 261 16.64 -24.71 -23.89
C GLY A 261 17.95 -23.97 -23.66
N ASN A 262 18.11 -22.75 -24.18
CA ASN A 262 19.33 -21.97 -24.02
C ASN A 262 19.39 -21.30 -22.65
N ILE A 263 20.41 -21.62 -21.86
CA ILE A 263 20.63 -21.01 -20.54
C ILE A 263 21.42 -19.71 -20.75
N ILE A 264 20.85 -18.59 -20.30
CA ILE A 264 21.48 -17.27 -20.29
C ILE A 264 21.73 -16.91 -18.83
N SER A 265 22.99 -16.69 -18.47
CA SER A 265 23.36 -16.10 -17.18
C SER A 265 23.61 -14.62 -17.39
N LEU A 266 22.88 -13.76 -16.68
CA LEU A 266 23.18 -12.34 -16.65
C LEU A 266 24.12 -12.05 -15.47
N PRO A 267 25.14 -11.18 -15.64
CA PRO A 267 26.00 -10.74 -14.55
C PRO A 267 25.17 -10.09 -13.46
#